data_AF-A0A0N1AVC1-F1
#
_entry.id   AF-A0A0N1AVC1-F1
#
_cell.length_a   1.000
_cell.length_b   1.000
_cell.length_c   1.000
_cell.angle_alpha   90.00
_cell.angle_beta   90.00
_cell.angle_gamma   90.00
#
_symmetry.space_group_name_H-M   'P 1'
#
loop_
_entity.id
_entity.type
_entity.pdbx_description
1 polymer ?
#
loop_
_entity_poly.entity_id
_entity_poly.type
_entity_poly.pdbx_seq_one_letter_code
_entity_poly.pdbx_strand_id
1 'polypeptide(L)' 'MDRLIYTTLTAMNARSRGQLVTANNLANAGTPGFRRELVAQEGRYLSAGGAGVSRAQAGAPSLASPR' A
#
# COMPACT_ATOMS: atom_id res chain seq x y z
N MET A 1 -16.03 17.54 -8.26
CA MET A 1 -15.94 16.24 -8.94
C MET A 1 -14.55 15.61 -8.72
N ASP A 2 -13.98 15.73 -7.51
CA ASP A 2 -12.51 15.57 -7.34
C ASP A 2 -12.13 14.39 -6.43
N ARG A 3 -13.10 13.83 -5.68
CA ARG A 3 -12.84 12.77 -4.70
C ARG A 3 -12.38 11.47 -5.34
N LEU A 4 -12.87 11.15 -6.54
CA LEU A 4 -12.44 9.96 -7.27
C LEU A 4 -10.99 10.08 -7.72
N ILE A 5 -10.57 11.26 -8.20
CA ILE A 5 -9.18 11.51 -8.64
C ILE A 5 -8.22 11.35 -7.46
N TYR A 6 -8.54 11.92 -6.30
CA TYR A 6 -7.68 11.76 -5.12
C TYR A 6 -7.69 10.33 -4.58
N THR A 7 -8.81 9.62 -4.68
CA THR A 7 -8.91 8.22 -4.28
C THR A 7 -8.07 7.31 -5.19
N THR A 8 -8.15 7.51 -6.51
CA THR A 8 -7.34 6.76 -7.47
C THR A 8 -5.86 7.11 -7.34
N LEU A 9 -5.51 8.37 -7.13
CA LEU A 9 -4.13 8.80 -6.89
C LEU A 9 -3.55 8.17 -5.62
N THR A 10 -4.33 8.13 -4.54
CA THR A 10 -3.93 7.48 -3.29
C THR A 10 -3.73 5.98 -3.49
N ALA A 11 -4.64 5.32 -4.19
CA ALA A 11 -4.52 3.90 -4.52
C ALA A 11 -3.30 3.60 -5.41
N MET A 12 -3.02 4.46 -6.39
CA MET A 12 -1.86 4.32 -7.27
C MET A 12 -0.55 4.47 -6.50
N ASN A 13 -0.45 5.45 -5.60
CA ASN A 13 0.72 5.62 -4.74
C ASN A 13 0.95 4.39 -3.84
N ALA A 14 -0.12 3.88 -3.22
CA ALA A 14 -0.05 2.65 -2.42
C ALA A 14 0.42 1.43 -3.23
N ARG A 15 -0.01 1.32 -4.49
CA ARG A 15 0.42 0.25 -5.42
C ARG A 15 1.91 0.38 -5.78
N SER A 16 2.38 1.58 -6.09
CA SER A 16 3.80 1.83 -6.40
C SER A 16 4.72 1.46 -5.23
N ARG A 17 4.32 1.77 -3.99
CA ARG A 17 5.08 1.35 -2.80
C ARG A 17 5.19 -0.17 -2.67
N GLY A 18 4.11 -0.90 -2.91
CA GLY A 18 4.13 -2.37 -2.92
C GLY A 18 5.07 -2.95 -3.99
N GLN A 19 5.13 -2.31 -5.16
CA GLN A 19 6.06 -2.71 -6.23
C GLN A 19 7.51 -2.51 -5.82
N LEU A 20 7.84 -1.37 -5.19
CA LEU A 20 9.21 -1.09 -4.73
C LEU A 20 9.67 -2.10 -3.67
N VAL A 21 8.83 -2.43 -2.70
CA VAL A 21 9.16 -3.44 -1.68
C VAL A 21 9.33 -4.83 -2.31
N THR A 22 8.47 -5.19 -3.26
CA THR A 22 8.60 -6.46 -4.00
C THR A 22 9.91 -6.53 -4.78
N ALA A 23 10.28 -5.45 -5.48
CA ALA A 23 11.53 -5.36 -6.22
C ALA A 23 12.75 -5.48 -5.28
N ASN A 24 12.72 -4.80 -4.13
CA ASN A 24 13.80 -4.85 -3.15
C ASN A 24 13.96 -6.25 -2.53
N ASN A 25 12.84 -6.90 -2.21
CA ASN A 25 12.82 -8.27 -1.71
C ASN A 25 13.34 -9.28 -2.74
N LEU A 26 13.05 -9.07 -4.03
CA LEU A 26 13.53 -9.93 -5.10
C LEU A 26 15.04 -9.74 -5.32
N ALA A 27 15.50 -8.49 -5.35
CA ALA A 27 16.92 -8.15 -5.51
C ALA A 27 17.80 -8.77 -4.42
N ASN A 28 17.29 -8.85 -3.18
CA ASN A 28 18.02 -9.37 -2.03
C ASN A 28 17.67 -10.82 -1.66
N ALA A 29 16.92 -11.55 -2.51
CA ALA A 29 16.48 -12.91 -2.21
C ALA A 29 17.66 -13.90 -1.99
N GLY A 30 18.82 -13.63 -2.61
CA GLY A 30 20.03 -14.44 -2.47
C GLY A 30 20.98 -13.99 -1.37
N THR A 31 20.70 -12.90 -0.66
CA THR A 31 21.61 -12.34 0.35
C THR A 31 21.41 -13.05 1.69
N PRO A 32 22.41 -13.80 2.20
CA PRO A 32 22.28 -14.49 3.48
C PRO A 32 21.98 -13.49 4.62
N GLY A 33 20.97 -13.81 5.44
CA GLY A 33 20.55 -12.94 6.55
C GLY A 33 19.67 -11.76 6.17
N PHE A 34 19.31 -11.59 4.89
CA PHE A 34 18.34 -10.56 4.47
C PHE A 34 16.96 -10.81 5.07
N ARG A 35 16.34 -9.74 5.58
CA ARG A 35 14.99 -9.77 6.15
C ARG A 35 14.04 -9.09 5.18
N ARG A 36 13.09 -9.87 4.65
CA ARG A 36 12.09 -9.39 3.70
C ARG A 36 11.18 -8.38 4.38
N GLU A 37 10.85 -7.32 3.65
CA GLU A 37 9.87 -6.33 4.07
C GLU A 37 8.49 -6.69 3.55
N LEU A 38 7.46 -6.43 4.34
CA LEU A 38 6.06 -6.62 3.98
C LEU A 38 5.36 -5.26 4.03
N VAL A 39 4.54 -4.98 3.02
CA VAL A 39 3.68 -3.79 3.00
C VAL A 39 2.28 -4.21 3.39
N ALA A 40 1.78 -3.65 4.49
CA ALA A 40 0.38 -3.77 4.85
C ALA A 40 -0.45 -2.73 4.05
N GLN A 41 -1.48 -3.22 3.36
CA GLN A 41 -2.43 -2.38 2.64
C GLN A 41 -3.82 -2.61 3.19
N GLU A 42 -4.46 -1.54 3.67
CA GLU A 42 -5.81 -1.61 4.22
C GLU A 42 -6.76 -0.76 3.37
N GLY A 43 -7.98 -1.27 3.14
CA GLY A 43 -9.02 -0.48 2.48
C GLY A 43 -9.85 0.26 3.51
N ARG A 44 -9.86 1.60 3.47
CA ARG A 44 -10.68 2.45 4.35
C ARG A 44 -11.88 3.02 3.61
N TYR A 45 -13.03 3.04 4.27
CA TYR A 45 -14.21 3.69 3.75
C TYR A 45 -14.16 5.19 4.02
N LEU A 46 -14.37 5.98 2.97
CA LEU A 46 -14.54 7.42 3.03
C LEU A 46 -16.05 7.69 3.11
N SER A 47 -16.51 8.15 4.28
CA SER A 47 -17.88 8.64 4.45
C SER A 47 -17.94 10.10 3.99
N ALA A 48 -18.60 10.35 2.86
CA ALA A 48 -19.04 11.69 2.49
C ALA A 48 -20.49 11.81 2.97
N GLY A 49 -20.73 12.63 4.00
CA GLY A 49 -21.99 12.73 4.76
C GLY A 49 -23.25 12.99 3.93
N GLY A 50 -23.76 11.96 3.24
CA GLY A 50 -25.00 11.98 2.48
C GLY A 50 -24.95 11.37 1.08
N ALA A 51 -23.77 11.08 0.51
CA ALA A 51 -23.68 10.57 -0.88
C ALA A 51 -22.53 9.58 -1.08
N GLY A 52 -22.87 8.28 -1.08
CA GLY A 52 -22.03 7.19 -1.58
C GLY A 52 -20.83 6.80 -0.70
N VAL A 53 -20.75 5.52 -0.35
CA VAL A 53 -19.59 4.96 0.35
C VAL A 53 -18.46 4.74 -0.68
N SER A 54 -17.37 5.49 -0.57
CA SER A 54 -16.17 5.28 -1.40
C SER A 54 -15.10 4.50 -0.62
N ARG A 55 -14.38 3.57 -1.26
CA ARG A 55 -13.28 2.82 -0.62
C ARG A 55 -11.95 3.32 -1.16
N ALA A 56 -11.04 3.72 -0.28
CA ALA A 56 -9.68 4.12 -0.60
C ALA A 56 -8.68 3.14 0.00
N GLN A 57 -7.56 2.89 -0.69
CA GLN A 57 -6.45 2.15 -0.08
C GLN A 57 -5.62 3.10 0.79
N ALA A 58 -5.48 2.75 2.07
CA ALA A 58 -4.52 3.34 2.99
C ALA A 58 -3.30 2.41 3.09
N GLY A 59 -2.13 2.91 2.70
CA GLY A 59 -0.88 2.20 2.90
C GLY A 59 -0.39 2.39 4.34
N ALA A 60 -0.14 1.29 5.05
CA ALA A 60 0.55 1.27 6.34
C ALA A 60 2.07 1.20 6.14
N PRO A 61 2.90 1.51 7.16
CA PRO A 61 4.36 1.40 7.06
C PRO A 61 4.79 -0.03 6.70
N SER A 62 5.91 -0.17 5.98
CA SER A 62 6.50 -1.48 5.75
C SER A 62 7.06 -2.04 7.06
N LEU A 63 6.82 -3.32 7.29
CA LEU A 63 7.28 -4.04 8.47
C LEU A 63 8.23 -5.14 8.02
N ALA A 64 9.32 -5.35 8.76
CA ALA A 64 10.18 -6.50 8.52
C ALA A 64 9.45 -7.79 8.93
N SER A 65 9.63 -8.87 8.16
CA SER A 65 9.07 -10.19 8.49
C SER A 65 9.52 -10.65 9.88
N PRO A 66 8.59 -11.13 10.74
CA PRO A 66 8.96 -11.85 11.97
C PRO A 66 9.64 -13.19 11.65
N ARG A 67 10.42 -13.70 12.60
CA ARG A 67 11.16 -14.97 12.53
C ARG A 67 10.25 -16.19 12.56
#